data_AF-A0A955JMX9-F1
#
_entry.id   AF-A0A955JMX9-F1
#
_cell.length_a   1.000
_cell.length_b   1.000
_cell.length_c   1.000
_cell.angle_alpha   90.00
_cell.angle_beta   90.00
_cell.angle_gamma   90.00
#
_symmetry.space_group_name_H-M   'P 1'
#
loop_
_entity.id
_entity.type
_entity.pdbx_description
1 polymer ?
#
loop_
_entity_poly.entity_id
_entity_poly.type
_entity_poly.pdbx_seq_one_letter_code
_entity_poly.pdbx_strand_id
1 'polypeptide(L)'
;MKQKDIALFLVVGIFSAIVSVFVSNLLITPSESKKQQAEVVSPISSDFTIPSADNKYINKDSVNPTKLIQIGDGGNTTPFNGTAQ
;
A
#
# COMPACT_ATOMS: atom_id res chain seq x y z
N MET A 1 9.04 -24.98 -58.49
CA MET A 1 7.64 -24.52 -58.33
C MET A 1 7.25 -23.71 -59.55
N LYS A 2 6.07 -23.94 -60.12
CA LYS A 2 5.58 -23.10 -61.21
C LYS A 2 5.28 -21.73 -60.59
N GLN A 3 5.43 -20.64 -61.35
CA GLN A 3 5.16 -19.28 -60.85
C GLN A 3 3.76 -19.14 -60.22
N LYS A 4 2.80 -19.94 -60.70
CA LYS A 4 1.44 -20.05 -60.15
C LYS A 4 1.41 -20.61 -58.72
N ASP A 5 2.28 -21.56 -58.40
CA ASP A 5 2.35 -22.16 -57.06
C ASP A 5 2.93 -21.16 -56.05
N ILE A 6 3.95 -20.39 -56.47
CA ILE A 6 4.54 -19.33 -55.65
C ILE A 6 3.51 -18.22 -55.38
N ALA A 7 2.75 -17.81 -56.40
CA ALA A 7 1.68 -16.83 -56.24
C ALA A 7 0.59 -17.32 -55.27
N LEU A 8 0.21 -18.59 -55.34
CA LEU A 8 -0.77 -19.19 -54.44
C LEU A 8 -0.30 -19.15 -52.99
N PHE A 9 0.95 -19.56 -52.72
CA PHE A 9 1.51 -19.51 -51.36
C PHE A 9 1.58 -18.09 -50.82
N LEU A 10 1.88 -17.11 -51.67
CA LEU A 10 1.95 -15.70 -51.27
C LEU A 10 0.56 -15.18 -50.86
N VAL A 11 -0.48 -15.51 -51.63
CA VAL A 11 -1.87 -15.14 -51.30
C VAL A 11 -2.32 -15.78 -50.00
N VAL A 12 -2.08 -17.09 -49.84
CA VAL A 12 -2.45 -17.81 -48.60
C VAL A 12 -1.69 -17.26 -47.40
N GLY A 13 -0.40 -16.95 -47.54
CA GLY A 13 0.40 -16.34 -46.49
C GLY A 13 -0.13 -14.99 -46.03
N ILE A 14 -0.46 -14.09 -46.97
CA ILE A 14 -1.04 -12.78 -46.65
C ILE A 14 -2.39 -12.95 -45.96
N PHE A 15 -3.27 -13.80 -46.49
CA PHE A 15 -4.60 -14.02 -45.91
C PHE A 15 -4.50 -14.59 -44.49
N SER A 16 -3.57 -15.53 -44.28
CA SER A 16 -3.32 -16.13 -42.96
C SER A 16 -2.79 -15.11 -41.96
N ALA A 17 -1.91 -14.20 -42.40
CA ALA A 17 -1.39 -13.12 -41.56
C ALA A 17 -2.51 -12.17 -41.12
N ILE A 18 -3.41 -11.80 -42.03
CA ILE A 18 -4.58 -10.96 -41.71
C ILE A 18 -5.45 -11.66 -40.67
N VAL A 19 -5.86 -12.90 -40.92
CA VAL A 19 -6.70 -13.67 -39.98
C VAL A 19 -6.01 -13.84 -38.62
N SER A 20 -4.70 -14.08 -38.60
CA SER A 20 -3.92 -14.21 -37.37
C SER A 20 -3.99 -12.96 -36.49
N VAL A 21 -3.93 -11.76 -37.07
CA VAL A 21 -4.06 -10.51 -36.31
C VAL A 21 -5.44 -10.38 -35.66
N PHE A 22 -6.51 -10.72 -36.37
CA PHE A 22 -7.86 -10.68 -35.80
C PHE A 22 -8.03 -11.68 -34.65
N VAL A 23 -7.59 -12.92 -34.85
CA VAL A 23 -7.70 -13.98 -33.83
C VAL A 23 -6.84 -13.65 -32.60
N SER A 24 -5.63 -13.12 -32.79
CA SER A 24 -4.73 -12.70 -31.71
C SER A 24 -5.34 -11.57 -30.87
N ASN A 25 -5.89 -10.55 -31.52
CA ASN A 25 -6.55 -9.44 -30.82
C ASN A 25 -7.80 -9.90 -30.04
N LEU A 26 -8.53 -10.90 -30.55
CA LEU A 26 -9.72 -11.44 -29.89
C LEU A 26 -9.39 -12.36 -28.71
N LEU A 27 -8.46 -13.29 -28.88
CA LEU A 27 -8.19 -14.36 -27.91
C LEU A 27 -7.05 -14.04 -26.95
N ILE A 28 -5.99 -13.37 -27.41
CA ILE A 28 -4.75 -13.17 -26.65
C ILE A 28 -4.78 -11.82 -25.93
N THR A 29 -5.31 -10.78 -26.58
CA THR A 29 -5.33 -9.42 -26.01
C THR A 29 -6.73 -8.77 -26.03
N PRO A 30 -7.77 -9.43 -25.47
CA PRO A 30 -9.09 -8.83 -25.35
C PRO A 30 -8.99 -7.48 -24.61
N SER A 31 -9.74 -6.48 -25.06
CA SER A 31 -9.66 -5.11 -24.53
C SER A 31 -9.94 -5.02 -23.03
N GLU A 32 -10.67 -5.98 -22.47
CA GLU A 32 -10.93 -6.10 -21.03
C GLU A 32 -9.66 -6.39 -20.21
N SER A 33 -8.73 -7.18 -20.74
CA SER A 33 -7.47 -7.52 -20.04
C SER A 33 -6.40 -6.43 -20.15
N LYS A 34 -6.65 -5.37 -20.92
CA LYS A 34 -5.74 -4.21 -21.06
C LYS A 34 -5.86 -3.19 -19.92
N LYS A 35 -6.67 -3.45 -18.90
CA LYS A 35 -6.83 -2.57 -17.75
C LYS A 35 -5.89 -3.02 -16.64
N GLN A 36 -4.76 -2.35 -16.52
CA GLN A 36 -3.91 -2.49 -15.34
C GLN A 36 -4.59 -1.76 -14.18
N GLN A 37 -5.09 -2.52 -13.22
CA GLN A 37 -5.78 -1.96 -12.06
C GLN A 37 -4.71 -1.31 -11.18
N ALA A 38 -4.71 0.03 -11.11
CA ALA A 38 -3.87 0.75 -10.17
C ALA A 38 -4.42 0.54 -8.76
N GLU A 39 -3.52 0.41 -7.79
CA GLU A 39 -3.90 0.35 -6.39
C GLU A 39 -4.59 1.66 -6.00
N VAL A 40 -5.82 1.55 -5.48
CA VAL A 40 -6.56 2.71 -5.00
C VAL A 40 -5.98 3.08 -3.65
N VAL A 41 -5.12 4.09 -3.63
CA VAL A 41 -4.59 4.65 -2.39
C VAL A 41 -5.60 5.61 -1.76
N SER A 42 -5.68 5.58 -0.42
CA SER A 42 -6.51 6.50 0.33
C SER A 42 -6.07 7.96 0.09
N PRO A 43 -7.01 8.91 0.03
CA PRO A 43 -6.67 10.33 -0.04
C PRO A 43 -5.79 10.74 1.14
N ILE A 44 -4.81 11.60 0.89
CA ILE A 44 -4.02 12.22 1.96
C ILE A 44 -4.98 13.08 2.78
N SER A 45 -5.20 12.72 4.05
CA SER A 45 -6.03 13.48 4.99
C SER A 45 -5.16 14.17 6.03
N SER A 46 -5.56 15.39 6.39
CA SER A 46 -5.02 16.12 7.55
C SER A 46 -5.70 15.72 8.87
N ASP A 47 -6.74 14.89 8.82
CA ASP A 47 -7.45 14.45 10.01
C ASP A 47 -6.61 13.45 10.80
N PHE A 48 -6.11 13.91 11.94
CA PHE A 48 -5.37 13.09 12.90
C PHE A 48 -6.27 12.76 14.09
N THR A 49 -6.90 11.59 14.06
CA THR A 49 -7.67 11.09 15.19
C THR A 49 -6.72 10.46 16.22
N ILE A 50 -6.59 11.08 17.38
CA ILE A 50 -5.83 10.53 18.50
C ILE A 50 -6.61 9.32 19.06
N PRO A 51 -6.01 8.12 19.13
CA PRO A 51 -6.66 6.97 19.73
C PRO A 51 -7.04 7.24 21.19
N SER A 52 -8.25 6.84 21.61
CA SER A 52 -8.72 7.07 22.99
C SER A 52 -7.83 6.42 24.05
N ALA A 53 -7.08 5.38 23.68
CA ALA A 53 -6.08 4.73 24.53
C ALA A 53 -4.89 5.65 24.88
N ASP A 54 -4.60 6.62 24.01
CA ASP A 54 -3.44 7.50 24.11
C ASP A 54 -3.78 8.84 24.78
N ASN A 55 -5.05 9.06 25.17
CA ASN A 55 -5.51 10.27 25.88
C ASN A 55 -4.73 10.56 27.16
N LYS A 56 -4.11 9.54 27.78
CA LYS A 56 -3.21 9.74 28.94
C LYS A 56 -1.95 10.54 28.59
N TYR A 57 -1.44 10.37 27.38
CA TYR A 57 -0.16 10.94 26.94
C TYR A 57 -0.32 12.06 25.92
N ILE A 58 -1.36 12.02 25.09
CA ILE A 58 -1.66 13.03 24.08
C ILE A 58 -2.97 13.74 24.47
N ASN A 59 -2.87 14.67 25.42
CA ASN A 59 -3.96 15.55 25.83
C ASN A 59 -3.49 17.01 25.97
N LYS A 60 -4.45 17.93 26.13
CA LYS A 60 -4.18 19.38 26.22
C LYS A 60 -3.29 19.75 27.41
N ASP A 61 -3.26 18.93 28.45
CA ASP A 61 -2.49 19.15 29.67
C ASP A 61 -1.15 18.41 29.68
N SER A 62 -0.84 17.58 28.66
CA SER A 62 0.40 16.81 28.57
C SER A 62 1.65 17.69 28.46
N VAL A 63 1.52 18.88 27.88
CA VAL A 63 2.58 19.88 27.80
C VAL A 63 2.13 21.12 28.57
N ASN A 64 2.01 20.99 29.88
CA ASN A 64 1.69 22.10 30.76
C ASN A 64 2.94 22.55 31.55
N PRO A 65 3.67 23.57 31.07
CA PRO A 65 4.89 24.05 31.72
C PRO A 65 4.63 24.75 33.06
N THR A 66 3.37 25.02 33.41
CA THR A 66 2.99 25.66 34.69
C THR A 66 2.56 24.65 35.76
N LYS A 67 2.58 23.35 35.44
CA LYS A 67 2.25 22.31 36.42
C LYS A 67 3.43 22.12 37.38
N LEU A 68 3.18 22.28 38.68
CA LEU A 68 4.19 22.03 39.71
C LEU A 68 4.60 20.55 39.66
N ILE A 69 5.89 20.29 39.36
CA ILE A 69 6.44 18.93 39.44
C ILE A 69 6.73 18.63 40.90
N GLN A 70 5.93 17.76 41.50
CA GLN A 70 6.15 17.26 42.85
C GLN A 70 7.01 15.99 42.77
N ILE A 71 8.30 16.11 43.09
CA ILE A 71 9.23 14.98 43.16
C ILE A 71 9.12 14.35 44.55
N GLY A 72 8.28 13.31 44.67
CA GLY A 72 8.20 12.43 45.84
C GLY A 72 7.66 13.08 47.11
N ASP A 73 6.73 12.40 47.79
CA ASP A 73 6.46 12.70 49.19
C ASP A 73 7.65 12.16 49.99
N GLY A 74 8.55 13.05 50.38
CA GLY A 74 9.77 12.72 51.12
C GLY A 74 9.47 11.90 52.36
N GLY A 75 9.72 10.58 52.31
CA GLY A 75 9.43 9.69 53.42
C GLY A 75 9.78 8.21 53.17
N ASN A 76 10.82 7.89 52.40
CA ASN A 76 11.36 6.53 52.45
C ASN A 76 12.44 6.47 53.55
N THR A 77 12.04 6.12 54.77
CA THR A 77 12.95 6.00 55.92
C THR A 77 13.80 4.72 55.88
N THR A 78 13.53 3.80 54.96
CA THR A 78 14.28 2.54 54.79
C THR A 78 14.40 2.20 53.31
N PRO A 79 15.29 2.87 52.56
CA PRO A 79 15.45 2.65 51.12
C PRO A 79 16.04 1.30 50.75
N PHE A 80 16.63 0.59 51.72
CA PHE A 80 17.12 -0.77 51.59
C PHE A 80 16.78 -1.49 52.90
N ASN A 81 15.99 -2.57 52.84
CA ASN A 81 15.54 -3.35 53.99
C ASN A 81 16.71 -3.92 54.82
N GLY A 82 17.33 -3.11 55.67
CA GLY A 82 18.33 -3.52 56.66
C GLY A 82 17.64 -3.73 58.00
N THR A 83 17.55 -4.98 58.46
CA THR A 83 17.14 -5.31 59.83
C THR A 83 18.15 -4.70 60.81
N ALA A 84 17.68 -3.81 61.70
CA ALA A 84 18.49 -3.27 62.79
C ALA A 84 18.96 -4.41 63.71
N GLN A 85 20.26 -4.44 63.98
CA GLN A 85 20.92 -5.31 64.97
C GLN A 85 20.86 -4.69 66.36
#